data_AF-A0A7Y4MRQ2-F1
#
_entry.id   AF-A0A7Y4MRQ2-F1
#
_cell.length_a   1.000
_cell.length_b   1.000
_cell.length_c   1.000
_cell.angle_alpha   90.00
_cell.angle_beta   90.00
_cell.angle_gamma   90.00
#
_symmetry.space_group_name_H-M   'P 1'
#
loop_
_entity.id
_entity.type
_entity.pdbx_description
1 polymer ?
#
loop_
_entity_poly.entity_id
_entity_poly.type
_entity_poly.pdbx_seq_one_letter_code
_entity_poly.pdbx_strand_id
1 'polypeptide(L)' 'MQRDVKVFVLSSGSGAPRPGPGFTIEASTLDGLQEAARVELTARGQRVRAVSHTPTGLLAYVEDLP' A
#
# COMPACT_ATOMS: atom_id res chain seq x y z
N MET A 1 14.65 -9.22 0.37
CA MET A 1 14.39 -8.59 1.69
C MET A 1 12.88 -8.45 1.86
N GLN A 2 12.33 -8.90 2.98
CA GLN A 2 10.89 -8.87 3.23
C GLN A 2 10.47 -7.69 4.10
N ARG A 3 9.34 -7.05 3.76
CA ARG A 3 8.72 -5.97 4.54
C ARG A 3 7.19 -6.09 4.57
N ASP A 4 6.62 -5.67 5.69
CA ASP A 4 5.17 -5.51 5.83
C ASP A 4 4.70 -4.24 5.11
N VAL A 5 3.53 -4.32 4.50
CA VAL A 5 2.80 -3.22 3.88
C VAL A 5 1.51 -3.02 4.66
N LYS A 6 1.39 -1.86 5.32
CA LYS A 6 0.14 -1.42 5.96
C LYS A 6 -0.67 -0.63 4.94
N VAL A 7 -1.91 -1.06 4.72
CA VAL A 7 -2.81 -0.44 3.74
C VAL A 7 -3.86 0.40 4.44
N PHE A 8 -4.09 1.60 3.95
CA PHE A 8 -5.18 2.48 4.35
C PHE A 8 -6.03 2.84 3.14
N VAL A 9 -7.34 2.69 3.27
CA VAL A 9 -8.31 2.97 2.22
C VAL A 9 -8.86 4.38 2.44
N LEU A 10 -8.75 5.20 1.39
CA LEU A 10 -9.30 6.53 1.30
C LEU A 10 -10.72 6.42 0.73
N SER A 11 -11.71 6.70 1.56
CA SER A 11 -13.09 6.86 1.10
C SER A 11 -13.20 8.16 0.29
N SER A 12 -14.12 8.20 -0.67
CA SER A 12 -14.37 9.38 -1.52
C SER A 12 -14.89 10.60 -0.74
N GLY A 13 -15.36 10.40 0.50
CA GLY A 13 -15.78 11.46 1.43
C GLY A 13 -14.64 11.97 2.33
N SER A 14 -14.89 13.05 3.08
CA SER A 14 -13.91 13.70 3.97
C SER A 14 -13.57 12.93 5.26
N GLY A 15 -13.63 11.59 5.22
CA GLY A 15 -13.37 10.72 6.36
C GLY A 15 -11.87 10.46 6.56
N ALA A 16 -11.50 10.11 7.79
CA ALA A 16 -10.16 9.58 8.05
C ALA A 16 -9.92 8.29 7.23
N PRO A 17 -8.70 8.05 6.73
CA PRO A 17 -8.36 6.79 6.08
C PRO A 17 -8.66 5.60 6.97
N ARG A 18 -9.35 4.58 6.45
CA ARG A 18 -9.67 3.38 7.22
C ARG A 18 -8.62 2.29 7.01
N PRO A 19 -8.27 1.49 8.02
CA PRO A 19 -7.32 0.40 7.83
C PRO A 19 -7.89 -0.63 6.85
N GLY A 20 -7.05 -1.08 5.92
CA GLY A 20 -7.30 -2.16 4.99
C GLY A 20 -6.47 -3.41 5.32
N PRO A 21 -6.64 -4.50 4.56
CA PRO A 21 -5.85 -5.71 4.75
C PRO A 21 -4.39 -5.45 4.35
N GLY A 22 -3.49 -5.50 5.34
CA GLY A 22 -2.05 -5.47 5.12
C GLY A 22 -1.52 -6.76 4.48
N PHE A 23 -0.28 -6.73 4.02
CA PHE A 23 0.38 -7.90 3.42
C PHE A 23 1.89 -7.77 3.49
N THR A 24 2.62 -8.83 3.14
CA THR A 24 4.09 -8.82 3.05
C THR A 24 4.52 -8.79 1.60
N ILE A 25 5.66 -8.14 1.34
CA ILE A 25 6.32 -8.16 0.03
C ILE A 25 7.80 -8.45 0.20
N GLU A 26 8.40 -8.93 -0.86
CA GLU A 26 9.84 -9.10 -0.96
C GLU A 26 10.41 -8.42 -2.21
N ALA A 27 11.52 -7.73 -2.05
CA ALA A 27 12.34 -7.23 -3.14
C ALA A 27 13.82 -7.16 -2.72
N SER A 28 14.72 -6.98 -3.70
CA SER A 28 16.17 -6.88 -3.45
C SER A 28 16.63 -5.46 -3.06
N THR A 29 15.80 -4.44 -3.30
CA THR A 29 16.12 -3.02 -3.06
C THR A 29 14.93 -2.28 -2.41
N LEU A 30 15.19 -1.10 -1.82
CA LEU A 30 14.13 -0.27 -1.24
C LEU A 30 13.13 0.20 -2.31
N ASP A 31 13.63 0.73 -3.42
CA ASP A 31 12.76 1.14 -4.54
C ASP A 31 11.97 -0.05 -5.10
N GLY A 32 12.60 -1.23 -5.15
CA GLY A 32 11.94 -2.47 -5.56
C GLY A 32 10.79 -2.88 -4.63
N LEU A 33 10.87 -2.55 -3.34
CA LEU A 33 9.75 -2.76 -2.42
C LEU A 33 8.57 -1.82 -2.75
N GLN A 34 8.84 -0.57 -3.09
CA GLN A 34 7.79 0.38 -3.46
C GLN A 34 7.06 -0.05 -4.73
N GLU A 35 7.83 -0.48 -5.75
CA GLU A 35 7.28 -1.00 -7.00
C GLU A 35 6.50 -2.30 -6.78
N ALA A 36 7.05 -3.26 -6.03
CA ALA A 36 6.36 -4.51 -5.70
C ALA A 36 5.03 -4.27 -4.96
N ALA A 37 5.00 -3.33 -4.01
CA ALA A 37 3.77 -2.95 -3.32
C ALA A 37 2.73 -2.35 -4.29
N ARG A 38 3.14 -1.48 -5.23
CA ARG A 38 2.23 -0.89 -6.23
C ARG A 38 1.64 -1.95 -7.15
N VAL A 39 2.47 -2.88 -7.63
CA VAL A 39 2.03 -3.99 -8.50
C VAL A 39 1.02 -4.87 -7.78
N GLU A 40 1.31 -5.29 -6.55
CA GLU A 40 0.43 -6.16 -5.76
C GLU A 40 -0.92 -5.48 -5.46
N LEU A 41 -0.92 -4.20 -5.04
CA LEU A 41 -2.15 -3.45 -4.80
C LEU A 41 -2.99 -3.31 -6.08
N THR A 42 -2.34 -3.06 -7.22
CA THR A 42 -3.02 -2.97 -8.52
C THR A 42 -3.61 -4.33 -8.94
N ALA A 43 -2.88 -5.43 -8.71
CA ALA A 43 -3.36 -6.79 -8.98
C ALA A 43 -4.58 -7.16 -8.11
N ARG A 44 -4.70 -6.58 -6.91
CA ARG A 44 -5.89 -6.67 -6.04
C ARG A 44 -7.05 -5.77 -6.49
N GLY A 45 -6.92 -5.11 -7.63
CA GLY A 45 -7.91 -4.18 -8.16
C GLY A 45 -7.98 -2.88 -7.37
N GLN A 46 -6.97 -2.53 -6.57
CA GLN A 46 -6.97 -1.29 -5.79
C GLN A 46 -6.31 -0.16 -6.59
N ARG A 47 -6.88 1.04 -6.49
CA ARG A 47 -6.28 2.24 -7.08
C ARG A 47 -5.30 2.87 -6.10
N VAL A 48 -4.01 2.76 -6.39
CA VAL A 48 -2.95 3.24 -5.51
C VAL A 48 -2.84 4.76 -5.57
N ARG A 49 -2.99 5.43 -4.42
CA ARG A 49 -2.78 6.87 -4.27
C ARG A 49 -1.35 7.21 -3.90
N ALA A 50 -0.78 6.50 -2.93
CA ALA A 50 0.58 6.71 -2.47
C ALA A 50 1.13 5.43 -1.82
N VAL A 51 2.46 5.26 -1.91
CA VAL A 51 3.20 4.24 -1.16
C VAL A 51 4.43 4.94 -0.60
N SER A 52 4.68 4.80 0.70
CA SER A 52 5.79 5.46 1.40
C SER A 52 6.56 4.47 2.26
N HIS A 53 7.87 4.66 2.37
CA HIS A 53 8.68 3.95 3.36
C HIS A 53 8.41 4.49 4.77
N THR A 54 8.43 3.58 5.72
CA THR A 54 8.38 3.87 7.16
C THR A 54 9.49 3.08 7.86
N PRO A 55 9.87 3.45 9.09
CA PRO A 55 10.83 2.67 9.86
C PRO A 55 10.42 1.20 10.07
N THR A 56 9.12 0.89 9.99
CA THR A 56 8.56 -0.44 10.25
C THR A 56 8.15 -1.22 9.01
N GLY A 57 8.36 -0.69 7.79
CA GLY A 57 7.87 -1.30 6.55
C GLY A 57 7.35 -0.25 5.57
N LEU A 58 6.34 -0.59 4.79
CA LEU A 58 5.68 0.33 3.86
C LEU A 58 4.28 0.71 4.34
N LEU A 59 3.87 1.92 3.97
CA LEU A 59 2.53 2.43 4.15
C LEU A 59 1.95 2.72 2.77
N ALA A 60 0.80 2.14 2.47
CA ALA A 60 0.09 2.36 1.22
C ALA A 60 -1.26 3.02 1.48
N TYR A 61 -1.57 4.04 0.69
CA TYR A 61 -2.91 4.62 0.60
C TYR A 61 -3.53 4.21 -0.73
N VAL A 62 -4.73 3.64 -0.69
CA VAL A 62 -5.51 3.25 -1.86
C VAL A 62 -6.87 3.94 -1.84
N GLU A 63 -7.46 4.18 -3.00
CA GLU A 63 -8.81 4.74 -3.12
C GLU A 63 -9.84 3.60 -3.06
N ASP A 64 -10.97 3.86 -2.39
CA ASP A 64 -12.15 3.00 -2.50
C ASP A 64 -12.69 3.13 -3.93
N LEU A 65 -12.71 2.02 -4.67
CA LEU A 65 -13.34 2.02 -5.99
C LEU A 65 -14.86 1.92 -5.79
N PRO A 66 -15.65 2.72 -6.54
CA PRO A 66 -17.11 2.73 -6.43
C PRO A 66 -17.76 1.41 -6.89
#